data_AF-A0A953C2W5-F1
#
_entry.id   AF-A0A953C2W5-F1
#
_cell.length_a   1.000
_cell.length_b   1.000
_cell.length_c   1.000
_cell.angle_alpha   90.00
_cell.angle_beta   90.00
_cell.angle_gamma   90.00
#
_symmetry.space_group_name_H-M   'P 1'
#
loop_
_entity.id
_entity.type
_entity.pdbx_description
1 polymer ?
#
loop_
_entity_poly.entity_id
_entity_poly.type
_entity_poly.pdbx_seq_one_letter_code
_entity_poly.pdbx_strand_id
1 'polypeptide(L)'
;VNAKGESFVSDLAARDVVARAIHLERAAGRGAYLDARAAIGAHFPSAFPTVFAACMSAGLDPRTQPIPIAPAAHYHMGGVTTDAWGRATLEGLWAVGECAATGAHGANRLASNSLLEAVVFAHRIAERLRGAAAPAFLPAEPCAPPPALPQAARAELRALMQTNAGVVREARGLTSALDRIDALCNAHGRAGALMAARLIVTAALAREESRGAHFRSDYPHADEQAHRSFLTRAHIAAPA
;
A
#
# COMPACT_ATOMS: atom_id res chain seq x y z
N VAL A 1 -2.90 1.48 23.37
CA VAL A 1 -3.83 2.17 24.30
C VAL A 1 -4.26 3.51 23.74
N ASN A 2 -5.43 4.02 24.12
CA ASN A 2 -5.88 5.38 23.77
C ASN A 2 -5.33 6.43 24.76
N ALA A 3 -5.72 7.70 24.63
CA ALA A 3 -5.26 8.77 25.53
C ALA A 3 -5.66 8.58 27.01
N LYS A 4 -6.66 7.75 27.30
CA LYS A 4 -7.07 7.38 28.67
C LYS A 4 -6.30 6.18 29.23
N GLY A 5 -5.40 5.59 28.45
CA GLY A 5 -4.68 4.37 28.82
C GLY A 5 -5.47 3.07 28.61
N GLU A 6 -6.65 3.14 27.98
CA GLU A 6 -7.50 1.97 27.74
C GLU A 6 -6.99 1.19 26.53
N SER A 7 -6.97 -0.15 26.64
CA SER A 7 -6.72 -1.02 25.49
C SER A 7 -7.96 -1.08 24.61
N PHE A 8 -7.78 -0.94 23.29
CA PHE A 8 -8.86 -0.90 22.30
C PHE A 8 -8.73 -1.96 21.21
N VAL A 9 -7.61 -2.70 21.17
CA VAL A 9 -7.35 -3.79 20.23
C VAL A 9 -6.33 -4.74 20.83
N SER A 10 -6.43 -6.03 20.50
CA SER A 10 -5.41 -7.00 20.88
C SER A 10 -4.11 -6.76 20.10
N ASP A 11 -2.97 -6.80 20.80
CA ASP A 11 -1.64 -6.66 20.19
C ASP A 11 -1.31 -7.76 19.17
N LEU A 12 -2.00 -8.90 19.26
CA LEU A 12 -1.82 -10.06 18.38
C LEU A 12 -2.88 -10.16 17.27
N ALA A 13 -3.78 -9.18 17.16
CA ALA A 13 -4.73 -9.13 16.06
C ALA A 13 -4.01 -8.94 14.71
N ALA A 14 -4.69 -9.32 13.62
CA ALA A 14 -4.16 -9.11 12.27
C ALA A 14 -3.87 -7.62 12.01
N ARG A 15 -2.83 -7.33 11.22
CA ARG A 15 -2.34 -5.95 10.99
C ARG A 15 -3.41 -5.00 10.46
N ASP A 16 -4.30 -5.47 9.59
CA ASP A 16 -5.40 -4.69 9.05
C ASP A 16 -6.44 -4.35 10.14
N VAL A 17 -6.70 -5.26 11.07
CA VAL A 17 -7.57 -5.03 12.23
C VAL A 17 -6.96 -3.97 13.16
N VAL A 18 -5.67 -4.13 13.49
CA VAL A 18 -4.94 -3.16 14.34
C VAL A 18 -4.91 -1.77 13.68
N ALA A 19 -4.61 -1.70 12.39
CA ALA A 19 -4.58 -0.44 11.64
C ALA A 19 -5.95 0.25 11.61
N ARG A 20 -7.04 -0.51 11.41
CA ARG A 20 -8.42 0.01 11.48
C ARG A 20 -8.76 0.53 12.86
N ALA A 21 -8.44 -0.22 13.92
CA ALA A 21 -8.71 0.20 15.29
C ALA A 21 -7.98 1.51 15.64
N ILE A 22 -6.68 1.61 15.31
CA ILE A 22 -5.90 2.84 15.48
C ILE A 22 -6.52 4.00 14.68
N HIS A 23 -6.94 3.76 13.44
CA HIS A 23 -7.58 4.78 12.61
C HIS A 23 -8.86 5.32 13.25
N LEU A 24 -9.74 4.44 13.74
CA LEU A 24 -11.00 4.81 14.39
C LEU A 24 -10.79 5.59 15.70
N GLU A 25 -9.84 5.17 16.54
CA GLU A 25 -9.49 5.90 17.78
C GLU A 25 -8.99 7.31 17.49
N ARG A 26 -8.13 7.46 16.48
CA ARG A 26 -7.60 8.77 16.07
C ARG A 26 -8.69 9.65 15.46
N ALA A 27 -9.53 9.09 14.59
CA ALA A 27 -10.65 9.82 13.98
C ALA A 27 -11.65 10.32 15.02
N ALA A 28 -11.85 9.56 16.10
CA ALA A 28 -12.70 9.96 17.22
C ALA A 28 -12.02 10.89 18.24
N GLY A 29 -10.81 11.39 17.96
CA GLY A 29 -10.08 12.31 18.84
C GLY A 29 -9.53 11.68 20.12
N ARG A 30 -9.61 10.36 20.28
CA ARG A 30 -9.11 9.64 21.47
C ARG A 30 -7.61 9.35 21.41
N GLY A 31 -7.00 9.51 20.24
CA GLY A 31 -5.58 9.23 20.01
C GLY A 31 -5.24 7.75 20.08
N ALA A 32 -4.02 7.39 19.69
CA ALA A 32 -3.55 6.01 19.73
C ALA A 32 -2.06 5.99 20.06
N TYR A 33 -1.70 5.14 21.00
CA TYR A 33 -0.35 5.06 21.54
C TYR A 33 0.10 3.61 21.71
N LEU A 34 1.37 3.36 21.40
CA LEU A 34 2.08 2.13 21.74
C LEU A 34 2.65 2.28 23.16
N ASP A 35 2.17 1.48 24.10
CA ASP A 35 2.66 1.47 25.47
C ASP A 35 3.45 0.20 25.73
N ALA A 36 4.79 0.31 25.70
CA ALA A 36 5.72 -0.78 25.94
C ALA A 36 6.48 -0.61 27.28
N ARG A 37 6.01 0.27 28.17
CA ARG A 37 6.70 0.60 29.42
C ARG A 37 6.78 -0.61 30.36
N ALA A 38 5.70 -1.38 30.46
CA ALA A 38 5.66 -2.60 31.26
C ALA A 38 6.42 -3.76 30.61
N ALA A 39 6.28 -3.92 29.28
CA ALA A 39 6.85 -5.06 28.56
C ALA A 39 8.38 -4.94 28.35
N ILE A 40 8.86 -3.73 28.05
CA ILE A 40 10.27 -3.47 27.69
C ILE A 40 10.95 -2.57 28.73
N GLY A 41 10.30 -1.45 29.07
CA GLY A 41 10.77 -0.53 30.10
C GLY A 41 12.23 -0.13 29.93
N ALA A 42 13.04 -0.32 30.97
CA ALA A 42 14.46 0.07 31.00
C ALA A 42 15.32 -0.57 29.89
N HIS A 43 14.88 -1.68 29.28
CA HIS A 43 15.63 -2.42 28.26
C HIS A 43 15.54 -1.80 26.85
N PHE A 44 14.76 -0.73 26.65
CA PHE A 44 14.59 -0.09 25.34
C PHE A 44 15.91 0.24 24.61
N PRO A 45 16.93 0.85 25.27
CA PRO A 45 18.17 1.21 24.61
C PRO A 45 18.93 0.02 24.02
N SER A 46 18.83 -1.16 24.66
CA SER A 46 19.51 -2.38 24.21
C SER A 46 18.65 -3.23 23.27
N ALA A 47 17.35 -3.36 23.54
CA ALA A 47 16.44 -4.22 22.78
C ALA A 47 15.98 -3.57 21.45
N PHE A 48 15.76 -2.26 21.44
CA PHE A 48 15.29 -1.51 20.26
C PHE A 48 16.06 -0.19 20.10
N PRO A 49 17.39 -0.24 19.90
CA PRO A 49 18.26 0.95 19.90
C PRO A 49 17.81 2.00 18.89
N THR A 50 17.39 1.59 17.69
CA THR A 50 16.92 2.50 16.63
C THR A 50 15.62 3.21 17.03
N VAL A 51 14.66 2.49 17.61
CA VAL A 51 13.38 3.08 18.07
C VAL A 51 13.62 4.02 19.24
N PHE A 52 14.47 3.61 20.19
CA PHE A 52 14.84 4.42 21.34
C PHE A 52 15.50 5.74 20.90
N ALA A 53 16.49 5.69 20.01
CA ALA A 53 17.16 6.88 19.48
C ALA A 53 16.18 7.82 18.78
N ALA A 54 15.27 7.29 17.94
CA ALA A 54 14.25 8.09 17.27
C ALA A 54 13.32 8.79 18.26
N CYS A 55 12.82 8.07 19.29
CA CYS A 55 11.97 8.65 20.32
C CYS A 55 12.69 9.75 21.10
N MET A 56 13.91 9.47 21.58
CA MET A 56 14.71 10.44 22.33
C MET A 56 15.01 11.70 21.51
N SER A 57 15.31 11.56 20.21
CA SER A 57 15.53 12.70 19.31
C SER A 57 14.28 13.57 19.12
N ALA A 58 13.10 12.99 19.30
CA ALA A 58 11.81 13.67 19.27
C ALA A 58 11.38 14.20 20.66
N GLY A 59 12.23 14.12 21.68
CA GLY A 59 11.92 14.55 23.04
C GLY A 59 10.99 13.61 23.82
N LEU A 60 10.85 12.35 23.38
CA LEU A 60 9.99 11.34 23.99
C LEU A 60 10.82 10.18 24.55
N ASP A 61 10.66 9.88 25.84
CA ASP A 61 11.33 8.72 26.46
C ASP A 61 10.38 7.51 26.50
N PRO A 62 10.57 6.49 25.65
CA PRO A 62 9.64 5.36 25.55
C PRO A 62 9.68 4.41 26.76
N ARG A 63 10.63 4.62 27.69
CA ARG A 63 10.72 3.87 28.96
C ARG A 63 9.68 4.36 29.96
N THR A 64 9.29 5.63 29.86
CA THR A 64 8.41 6.31 30.83
C THR A 64 7.14 6.86 30.19
N GLN A 65 7.14 7.08 28.87
CA GLN A 65 6.04 7.66 28.11
C GLN A 65 5.55 6.72 27.00
N PRO A 66 4.24 6.64 26.72
CA PRO A 66 3.72 5.89 25.60
C PRO A 66 4.03 6.62 24.27
N ILE A 67 4.32 5.87 23.21
CA ILE A 67 4.73 6.40 21.90
C ILE A 67 3.48 6.71 21.07
N PRO A 68 3.26 7.94 20.57
CA PRO A 68 2.14 8.25 19.68
C PRO A 68 2.31 7.51 18.35
N ILE A 69 1.24 6.85 17.88
CA ILE A 69 1.27 6.04 16.66
C ILE A 69 0.14 6.40 15.70
N ALA A 70 0.38 6.12 14.42
CA ALA A 70 -0.55 6.32 13.32
C ALA A 70 -0.37 5.20 12.29
N PRO A 71 -1.43 4.78 11.58
CA PRO A 71 -1.27 3.91 10.43
C PRO A 71 -0.54 4.68 9.32
N ALA A 72 0.35 4.00 8.62
CA ALA A 72 1.05 4.51 7.43
C ALA A 72 0.99 3.48 6.31
N ALA A 73 0.89 3.95 5.07
CA ALA A 73 1.05 3.07 3.90
C ALA A 73 2.47 2.48 3.92
N HIS A 74 2.57 1.16 3.78
CA HIS A 74 3.83 0.44 4.01
C HIS A 74 4.19 -0.56 2.92
N TYR A 75 3.21 -1.18 2.25
CA TYR A 75 3.46 -2.20 1.23
C TYR A 75 2.33 -2.26 0.21
N HIS A 76 2.66 -2.48 -1.07
CA HIS A 76 1.70 -2.75 -2.14
C HIS A 76 1.62 -4.25 -2.43
N MET A 77 0.48 -4.87 -2.11
CA MET A 77 0.23 -6.29 -2.46
C MET A 77 -0.16 -6.47 -3.93
N GLY A 78 -0.69 -5.42 -4.55
CA GLY A 78 -0.97 -5.37 -5.99
C GLY A 78 0.24 -4.95 -6.80
N GLY A 79 0.08 -4.82 -8.12
CA GLY A 79 1.18 -4.53 -9.03
C GLY A 79 0.93 -5.08 -10.43
N VAL A 80 1.99 -5.19 -11.22
CA VAL A 80 1.96 -5.81 -12.55
C VAL A 80 1.61 -7.28 -12.39
N THR A 81 0.54 -7.74 -13.05
CA THR A 81 0.13 -9.15 -12.99
C THR A 81 1.21 -10.02 -13.61
N THR A 82 1.61 -11.06 -12.88
CA THR A 82 2.59 -12.05 -13.32
C THR A 82 2.09 -13.47 -13.11
N ASP A 83 2.64 -14.40 -13.87
CA ASP A 83 2.51 -15.83 -13.59
C ASP A 83 3.44 -16.28 -12.43
N ALA A 84 3.40 -17.57 -12.08
CA ALA A 84 4.24 -18.14 -11.01
C ALA A 84 5.76 -18.10 -11.29
N TRP A 85 6.17 -17.70 -12.50
CA TRP A 85 7.55 -17.54 -12.93
C TRP A 85 7.96 -16.07 -13.09
N GLY A 86 7.06 -15.12 -12.80
CA GLY A 86 7.33 -13.69 -12.90
C GLY A 86 7.10 -13.08 -14.28
N ARG A 87 6.55 -13.84 -15.24
CA ARG A 87 6.27 -13.34 -16.60
C ARG A 87 5.05 -12.44 -16.55
N ALA A 88 5.15 -11.23 -17.06
CA ALA A 88 4.01 -10.33 -17.20
C ALA A 88 3.13 -10.72 -18.41
N THR A 89 1.97 -10.09 -18.55
CA THR A 89 1.08 -10.30 -19.71
C THR A 89 1.65 -9.76 -21.02
N LEU A 90 2.57 -8.81 -20.95
CA LEU A 90 3.32 -8.31 -22.11
C LEU A 90 4.51 -9.25 -22.39
N GLU A 91 4.61 -9.74 -23.62
CA GLU A 91 5.72 -10.61 -24.02
C GLU A 91 7.07 -9.90 -23.87
N GLY A 92 8.06 -10.64 -23.36
CA GLY A 92 9.39 -10.10 -23.05
C GLY A 92 9.48 -9.30 -21.74
N LEU A 93 8.35 -8.98 -21.10
CA LEU A 93 8.35 -8.27 -19.81
C LEU A 93 8.23 -9.24 -18.63
N TRP A 94 9.08 -9.01 -17.63
CA TRP A 94 9.07 -9.71 -16.34
C TRP A 94 8.92 -8.68 -15.21
N ALA A 95 8.28 -9.07 -14.10
CA ALA A 95 8.16 -8.22 -12.92
C ALA A 95 8.37 -9.05 -11.65
N VAL A 96 9.03 -8.46 -10.64
CA VAL A 96 9.41 -9.13 -9.40
C VAL A 96 9.45 -8.17 -8.22
N GLY A 97 9.19 -8.70 -7.02
CA GLY A 97 9.15 -7.91 -5.79
C GLY A 97 7.86 -7.09 -5.70
N GLU A 98 7.91 -5.98 -4.95
CA GLU A 98 6.72 -5.18 -4.62
C GLU A 98 6.03 -4.56 -5.86
N CYS A 99 6.69 -4.46 -7.01
CA CYS A 99 6.04 -3.98 -8.24
C CYS A 99 5.15 -5.04 -8.92
N ALA A 100 5.20 -6.31 -8.49
CA ALA A 100 4.51 -7.43 -9.11
C ALA A 100 3.32 -7.92 -8.26
N ALA A 101 2.26 -8.37 -8.94
CA ALA A 101 1.10 -9.01 -8.35
C ALA A 101 1.13 -10.52 -8.62
N THR A 102 2.04 -11.23 -7.95
CA THR A 102 2.24 -12.68 -8.09
C THR A 102 1.08 -13.51 -7.56
N GLY A 103 0.29 -12.95 -6.65
CA GLY A 103 -0.76 -13.63 -5.90
C GLY A 103 -0.33 -14.18 -4.53
N ALA A 104 0.96 -14.19 -4.21
CA ALA A 104 1.48 -14.73 -2.95
C ALA A 104 0.96 -14.03 -1.68
N HIS A 105 0.59 -12.75 -1.78
CA HIS A 105 0.11 -11.95 -0.64
C HIS A 105 -1.41 -11.86 -0.52
N GLY A 106 -2.16 -12.30 -1.51
CA GLY A 106 -3.62 -12.16 -1.54
C GLY A 106 -4.11 -10.75 -1.15
N ALA A 107 -5.05 -10.69 -0.20
CA ALA A 107 -5.62 -9.45 0.31
C ALA A 107 -4.91 -8.86 1.55
N ASN A 108 -3.91 -9.56 2.10
CA ASN A 108 -3.15 -9.09 3.26
C ASN A 108 -1.77 -9.76 3.33
N ARG A 109 -0.72 -8.95 3.31
CA ARG A 109 0.66 -9.45 3.34
C ARG A 109 1.02 -9.99 4.72
N LEU A 110 1.50 -11.23 4.79
CA LEU A 110 2.15 -11.76 5.99
C LEU A 110 3.54 -11.13 6.21
N ALA A 111 3.93 -10.99 7.47
CA ALA A 111 5.25 -10.46 7.83
C ALA A 111 6.36 -11.32 7.20
N SER A 112 7.50 -10.69 6.87
CA SER A 112 8.69 -11.34 6.29
C SER A 112 8.55 -11.98 4.89
N ASN A 113 7.33 -12.11 4.35
CA ASN A 113 7.14 -12.72 3.03
C ASN A 113 7.57 -11.84 1.83
N SER A 114 7.69 -10.52 1.97
CA SER A 114 8.01 -9.64 0.83
C SER A 114 9.42 -9.86 0.29
N LEU A 115 10.41 -9.99 1.18
CA LEU A 115 11.79 -10.25 0.76
C LEU A 115 11.92 -11.67 0.19
N LEU A 116 11.24 -12.64 0.82
CA LEU A 116 11.21 -14.01 0.34
C LEU A 116 10.60 -14.10 -1.07
N GLU A 117 9.47 -13.44 -1.32
CA GLU A 117 8.86 -13.35 -2.66
C GLU A 117 9.85 -12.77 -3.66
N ALA A 118 10.47 -11.63 -3.36
CA ALA A 118 11.42 -10.99 -4.27
C ALA A 118 12.58 -11.93 -4.64
N VAL A 119 13.19 -12.62 -3.66
CA VAL A 119 14.31 -13.53 -3.89
C VAL A 119 13.88 -14.76 -4.70
N VAL A 120 12.76 -15.39 -4.33
CA VAL A 120 12.27 -16.60 -5.01
C VAL A 120 11.92 -16.31 -6.47
N PHE A 121 11.17 -15.24 -6.74
CA PHE A 121 10.76 -14.90 -8.10
C PHE A 121 11.95 -14.38 -8.92
N ALA A 122 12.88 -13.63 -8.33
CA ALA A 122 14.09 -13.20 -9.03
C ALA A 122 14.94 -14.39 -9.46
N HIS A 123 15.11 -15.39 -8.59
CA HIS A 123 15.80 -16.63 -8.92
C HIS A 123 15.12 -17.37 -10.07
N ARG A 124 13.78 -17.53 -10.03
CA ARG A 124 13.00 -18.16 -11.12
C ARG A 124 13.17 -17.45 -12.46
N ILE A 125 13.09 -16.12 -12.46
CA ILE A 125 13.30 -15.30 -13.66
C ILE A 125 14.72 -15.50 -14.18
N ALA A 126 15.73 -15.41 -13.30
CA ALA A 126 17.12 -15.57 -13.68
C ALA A 126 17.40 -16.95 -14.31
N GLU A 127 16.88 -18.02 -13.73
CA GLU A 127 17.01 -19.38 -14.29
C GLU A 127 16.38 -19.51 -15.67
N ARG A 128 15.26 -18.81 -15.92
CA ARG A 128 14.56 -18.86 -17.20
C ARG A 128 15.21 -18.00 -18.28
N LEU A 129 15.81 -16.89 -17.88
CA LEU A 129 16.57 -16.02 -18.78
C LEU A 129 17.97 -16.57 -19.05
N ARG A 130 18.50 -17.43 -18.17
CA ARG A 130 19.81 -18.07 -18.35
C ARG A 130 19.79 -18.93 -19.62
N GLY A 131 20.58 -18.53 -20.61
CA GLY A 131 20.68 -19.24 -21.89
C GLY A 131 19.51 -18.98 -22.85
N ALA A 132 18.55 -18.11 -22.49
CA ALA A 132 17.56 -17.64 -23.44
C ALA A 132 18.23 -16.79 -24.52
N ALA A 133 17.84 -16.98 -25.78
CA ALA A 133 18.30 -16.12 -26.86
C ALA A 133 17.88 -14.68 -26.57
N ALA A 134 18.81 -13.74 -26.72
CA ALA A 134 18.47 -12.32 -26.63
C ALA A 134 17.42 -12.01 -27.71
N PRO A 135 16.31 -11.32 -27.37
CA PRO A 135 15.37 -10.89 -28.39
C PRO A 135 16.08 -9.94 -29.36
N ALA A 136 15.66 -9.96 -30.62
CA ALA A 136 16.14 -8.97 -31.59
C ALA A 136 15.80 -7.57 -31.07
N PHE A 137 16.79 -6.68 -31.03
CA PHE A 137 16.55 -5.28 -30.70
C PHE A 137 15.65 -4.68 -31.77
N LEU A 138 14.46 -4.25 -31.36
CA LEU A 138 13.61 -3.44 -32.21
C LEU A 138 14.13 -2.00 -32.20
N PRO A 139 14.17 -1.30 -33.36
CA PRO A 139 14.47 0.11 -33.38
C PRO A 139 13.45 0.84 -32.48
N ALA A 140 13.94 1.52 -31.45
CA ALA A 140 13.10 2.26 -30.53
C ALA A 140 12.75 3.61 -31.15
N GLU A 141 11.47 3.94 -31.24
CA GLU A 141 11.07 5.32 -31.48
C GLU A 141 11.33 6.15 -30.21
N PRO A 142 11.87 7.38 -30.33
CA PRO A 142 12.03 8.27 -29.19
C PRO A 142 10.69 8.49 -28.50
N CYS A 143 10.57 8.04 -27.25
CA CYS A 143 9.39 8.25 -26.42
C CYS A 143 9.71 9.30 -25.36
N ALA A 144 8.86 10.32 -25.23
CA ALA A 144 8.98 11.28 -24.14
C ALA A 144 8.73 10.55 -22.79
N PRO A 145 9.55 10.80 -21.76
CA PRO A 145 9.29 10.23 -20.44
C PRO A 145 7.95 10.74 -19.89
N PRO A 146 7.29 9.98 -19.00
CA PRO A 146 6.09 10.47 -18.32
C PRO A 146 6.35 11.82 -17.62
N PRO A 147 5.38 12.74 -17.62
CA PRO A 147 5.57 14.06 -17.03
C PRO A 147 5.83 13.94 -15.52
N ALA A 148 6.68 14.82 -15.01
CA ALA A 148 6.89 14.95 -13.57
C ALA A 148 5.69 15.66 -12.92
N LEU A 149 5.22 15.14 -11.78
CA LEU A 149 4.16 15.78 -11.02
C LEU A 149 4.74 16.92 -10.15
N PRO A 150 4.25 18.17 -10.27
CA PRO A 150 4.68 19.27 -9.42
C PRO A 150 4.47 18.98 -7.93
N GLN A 151 5.30 19.57 -7.06
CA GLN A 151 5.25 19.27 -5.62
C GLN A 151 3.90 19.61 -4.97
N ALA A 152 3.25 20.70 -5.40
CA ALA A 152 1.92 21.07 -4.91
C ALA A 152 0.86 20.01 -5.28
N ALA A 153 0.82 19.62 -6.56
CA ALA A 153 -0.07 18.56 -7.04
C ALA A 153 0.22 17.19 -6.39
N ARG A 154 1.50 16.90 -6.11
CA ARG A 154 1.88 15.70 -5.36
C ARG A 154 1.40 15.74 -3.91
N ALA A 155 1.50 16.89 -3.24
CA ALA A 155 1.00 17.06 -1.89
C ALA A 155 -0.52 16.91 -1.84
N GLU A 156 -1.22 17.48 -2.81
CA GLU A 156 -2.66 17.31 -2.99
C GLU A 156 -3.04 15.84 -3.21
N LEU A 157 -2.36 15.14 -4.13
CA LEU A 157 -2.60 13.72 -4.39
C LEU A 157 -2.40 12.87 -3.12
N ARG A 158 -1.37 13.15 -2.33
CA ARG A 158 -1.14 12.45 -1.05
C ARG A 158 -2.28 12.67 -0.07
N ALA A 159 -2.74 13.91 0.10
CA ALA A 159 -3.86 14.23 0.98
C ALA A 159 -5.15 13.53 0.51
N LEU A 160 -5.41 13.56 -0.80
CA LEU A 160 -6.56 12.90 -1.40
C LEU A 160 -6.55 11.38 -1.16
N MET A 161 -5.42 10.72 -1.40
CA MET A 161 -5.26 9.28 -1.20
C MET A 161 -5.34 8.89 0.28
N GLN A 162 -4.75 9.70 1.17
CA GLN A 162 -4.81 9.46 2.62
C GLN A 162 -6.25 9.53 3.15
N THR A 163 -7.03 10.49 2.67
CA THR A 163 -8.42 10.69 3.11
C THR A 163 -9.38 9.65 2.52
N ASN A 164 -9.29 9.39 1.21
CA ASN A 164 -10.33 8.64 0.50
C ASN A 164 -9.95 7.19 0.16
N ALA A 165 -8.65 6.91 0.01
CA ALA A 165 -8.12 5.58 -0.32
C ALA A 165 -7.26 5.02 0.83
N GLY A 166 -7.53 5.46 2.06
CA GLY A 166 -6.82 5.09 3.27
C GLY A 166 -7.25 3.74 3.85
N VAL A 167 -7.26 3.69 5.18
CA VAL A 167 -7.56 2.49 5.98
C VAL A 167 -9.04 2.11 5.93
N VAL A 168 -9.92 3.11 5.94
CA VAL A 168 -11.38 2.97 5.80
C VAL A 168 -11.78 3.73 4.54
N ARG A 169 -12.65 3.13 3.72
CA ARG A 169 -13.06 3.65 2.41
C ARG A 169 -14.57 3.59 2.27
N GLU A 170 -15.09 4.43 1.40
CA GLU A 170 -16.50 4.49 1.04
C GLU A 170 -16.62 4.84 -0.45
N ALA A 171 -17.67 4.37 -1.14
CA ALA A 171 -17.94 4.68 -2.54
C ALA A 171 -17.81 6.17 -2.84
N ARG A 172 -18.48 7.03 -2.05
CA ARG A 172 -18.50 8.47 -2.26
C ARG A 172 -17.10 9.10 -2.26
N GLY A 173 -16.27 8.73 -1.27
CA GLY A 173 -14.91 9.24 -1.15
C GLY A 173 -14.02 8.75 -2.30
N LEU A 174 -14.15 7.48 -2.67
CA LEU A 174 -13.40 6.89 -3.78
C LEU A 174 -13.77 7.52 -5.13
N THR A 175 -15.05 7.73 -5.41
CA THR A 175 -15.51 8.42 -6.62
C THR A 175 -14.97 9.85 -6.67
N SER A 176 -15.10 10.61 -5.59
CA SER A 176 -14.56 11.98 -5.52
C SER A 176 -13.05 12.02 -5.72
N ALA A 177 -12.31 11.02 -5.20
CA ALA A 177 -10.89 10.90 -5.44
C ALA A 177 -10.57 10.59 -6.90
N LEU A 178 -11.35 9.73 -7.55
CA LEU A 178 -11.14 9.40 -8.96
C LEU A 178 -11.35 10.63 -9.85
N ASP A 179 -12.44 11.39 -9.63
CA ASP A 179 -12.72 12.63 -10.36
C ASP A 179 -11.58 13.64 -10.22
N ARG A 180 -11.05 13.79 -8.99
CA ARG A 180 -9.95 14.72 -8.75
C ARG A 180 -8.63 14.24 -9.36
N ILE A 181 -8.36 12.94 -9.36
CA ILE A 181 -7.20 12.36 -10.04
C ILE A 181 -7.29 12.61 -11.55
N ASP A 182 -8.47 12.47 -12.15
CA ASP A 182 -8.68 12.73 -13.58
C ASP A 182 -8.49 14.22 -13.91
N ALA A 183 -8.97 15.13 -13.06
CA ALA A 183 -8.68 16.55 -13.19
C ALA A 183 -7.16 16.88 -13.12
N LEU A 184 -6.43 16.23 -12.20
CA LEU A 184 -4.97 16.37 -12.12
C LEU A 184 -4.25 15.77 -13.33
N CYS A 185 -4.75 14.67 -13.89
CA CYS A 185 -4.23 14.10 -15.14
C CYS A 185 -4.42 15.06 -16.31
N ASN A 186 -5.57 15.75 -16.38
CA ASN A 186 -5.83 16.75 -17.43
C ASN A 186 -4.90 17.97 -17.28
N ALA A 187 -4.61 18.39 -16.06
CA ALA A 187 -3.76 19.56 -15.79
C ALA A 187 -2.24 19.29 -15.93
N HIS A 188 -1.79 18.07 -15.60
CA HIS A 188 -0.35 17.75 -15.47
C HIS A 188 0.10 16.57 -16.33
N GLY A 189 -0.80 16.01 -17.14
CA GLY A 189 -0.57 14.80 -17.91
C GLY A 189 -0.53 13.54 -17.04
N ARG A 190 -0.23 12.41 -17.68
CA ARG A 190 -0.26 11.06 -17.08
C ARG A 190 1.01 10.77 -16.29
N ALA A 191 1.28 11.56 -15.26
CA ALA A 191 2.40 11.33 -14.35
C ALA A 191 2.27 9.96 -13.66
N GLY A 192 3.37 9.23 -13.46
CA GLY A 192 3.35 7.87 -12.92
C GLY A 192 2.60 7.74 -11.59
N ALA A 193 2.74 8.73 -10.69
CA ALA A 193 2.04 8.75 -9.42
C ALA A 193 0.51 8.91 -9.57
N LEU A 194 0.04 9.72 -10.53
CA LEU A 194 -1.38 9.86 -10.82
C LEU A 194 -1.94 8.57 -11.42
N MET A 195 -1.21 7.93 -12.34
CA MET A 195 -1.63 6.67 -12.93
C MET A 195 -1.71 5.54 -11.91
N ALA A 196 -0.74 5.45 -10.99
CA ALA A 196 -0.78 4.49 -9.89
C ALA A 196 -1.96 4.75 -8.94
N ALA A 197 -2.18 6.01 -8.54
CA ALA A 197 -3.31 6.39 -7.71
C ALA A 197 -4.65 6.05 -8.38
N ARG A 198 -4.80 6.37 -9.67
CA ARG A 198 -5.98 6.05 -10.46
C ARG A 198 -6.28 4.56 -10.46
N LEU A 199 -5.27 3.72 -10.76
CA LEU A 199 -5.40 2.26 -10.72
C LEU A 199 -5.86 1.75 -9.35
N ILE A 200 -5.26 2.27 -8.28
CA ILE A 200 -5.61 1.90 -6.90
C ILE A 200 -7.07 2.26 -6.59
N VAL A 201 -7.47 3.50 -6.89
CA VAL A 201 -8.83 4.00 -6.60
C VAL A 201 -9.87 3.29 -7.45
N THR A 202 -9.62 3.08 -8.75
CA THR A 202 -10.52 2.32 -9.63
C THR A 202 -10.72 0.89 -9.11
N ALA A 203 -9.64 0.19 -8.74
CA ALA A 203 -9.75 -1.16 -8.19
C ALA A 203 -10.47 -1.17 -6.83
N ALA A 204 -10.26 -0.16 -6.00
CA ALA A 204 -10.92 -0.04 -4.70
C ALA A 204 -12.42 0.29 -4.83
N LEU A 205 -12.80 1.10 -5.82
CA LEU A 205 -14.20 1.46 -6.06
C LEU A 205 -14.99 0.27 -6.58
N ALA A 206 -14.42 -0.48 -7.53
CA ALA A 206 -15.05 -1.66 -8.14
C ALA A 206 -15.20 -2.86 -7.21
N ARG A 207 -14.48 -2.91 -6.08
CA ARG A 207 -14.61 -3.98 -5.09
C ARG A 207 -15.64 -3.59 -4.03
N GLU A 208 -16.78 -4.25 -4.06
CA GLU A 208 -17.93 -4.03 -3.18
C GLU A 208 -17.98 -5.06 -2.03
N GLU A 209 -16.84 -5.28 -1.38
CA GLU A 209 -16.71 -6.13 -0.19
C GLU A 209 -15.58 -5.63 0.71
N SER A 210 -15.46 -6.16 1.92
CA SER A 210 -14.32 -5.92 2.81
C SER A 210 -13.52 -7.19 3.05
N ARG A 211 -12.24 -7.17 2.66
CA ARG A 211 -11.33 -8.31 2.79
C ARG A 211 -9.88 -7.85 3.03
N GLY A 212 -9.28 -8.32 4.13
CA GLY A 212 -7.90 -8.00 4.48
C GLY A 212 -7.66 -6.49 4.58
N ALA A 213 -6.66 -5.98 3.85
CA ALA A 213 -6.31 -4.56 3.84
C ALA A 213 -7.26 -3.69 2.99
N HIS A 214 -8.23 -4.29 2.29
CA HIS A 214 -9.31 -3.57 1.63
C HIS A 214 -10.53 -3.57 2.55
N PHE A 215 -10.90 -2.41 3.08
CA PHE A 215 -12.08 -2.23 3.92
C PHE A 215 -12.95 -1.09 3.41
N ARG A 216 -14.20 -1.42 3.07
CA ARG A 216 -15.27 -0.55 2.62
C ARG A 216 -16.33 -0.48 3.72
N SER A 217 -16.53 0.68 4.34
CA SER A 217 -17.52 0.82 5.43
C SER A 217 -18.96 0.63 4.94
N ASP A 218 -19.21 0.93 3.67
CA ASP A 218 -20.45 0.69 2.94
C ASP A 218 -20.62 -0.77 2.48
N TYR A 219 -19.56 -1.59 2.54
CA TYR A 219 -19.58 -3.03 2.28
C TYR A 219 -18.73 -3.78 3.33
N PRO A 220 -19.18 -3.86 4.60
CA PRO A 220 -18.33 -4.24 5.73
C PRO A 220 -17.99 -5.74 5.80
N HIS A 221 -18.66 -6.57 4.99
CA HIS A 221 -18.50 -8.01 4.97
C HIS A 221 -17.71 -8.48 3.75
N ALA A 222 -17.04 -9.62 3.90
CA ALA A 222 -16.40 -10.31 2.80
C ALA A 222 -17.46 -11.10 2.02
N ASP A 223 -17.33 -11.16 0.70
CA ASP A 223 -18.14 -12.05 -0.12
C ASP A 223 -17.83 -13.52 0.20
N GLU A 224 -18.76 -14.43 -0.10
CA GLU A 224 -18.55 -15.87 0.08
C GLU A 224 -17.33 -16.36 -0.72
N GLN A 225 -17.16 -15.86 -1.95
CA GLN A 225 -16.09 -16.25 -2.85
C GLN A 225 -15.05 -15.15 -2.98
N ALA A 226 -13.81 -15.47 -2.62
CA ALA A 226 -12.70 -14.55 -2.80
C ALA A 226 -12.30 -14.46 -4.27
N HIS A 227 -12.33 -13.24 -4.82
CA HIS A 227 -11.88 -12.95 -6.17
C HIS A 227 -10.75 -11.91 -6.17
N ARG A 228 -9.84 -12.02 -7.15
CA ARG A 228 -8.79 -11.02 -7.39
C ARG A 228 -9.34 -9.92 -8.30
N SER A 229 -8.97 -8.67 -8.03
CA SER A 229 -9.28 -7.55 -8.90
C SER A 229 -8.19 -7.39 -9.96
N PHE A 230 -8.59 -7.37 -11.23
CA PHE A 230 -7.68 -7.16 -12.37
C PHE A 230 -8.10 -5.90 -13.12
N LEU A 231 -7.14 -5.05 -13.43
CA LEU A 231 -7.34 -3.89 -14.30
C LEU A 231 -6.49 -4.06 -15.55
N THR A 232 -7.09 -3.72 -16.68
CA THR A 232 -6.43 -3.65 -17.99
C THR A 232 -6.35 -2.19 -18.43
N ARG A 233 -5.61 -1.93 -19.51
CA ARG A 233 -5.53 -0.59 -20.12
C ARG A 233 -6.92 0.01 -20.40
N ALA A 234 -7.92 -0.81 -20.75
CA ALA A 234 -9.27 -0.35 -21.03
C ALA A 234 -9.95 0.34 -19.83
N HIS A 235 -9.63 -0.09 -18.61
CA HIS A 235 -10.17 0.47 -17.37
C HIS A 235 -9.56 1.83 -17.01
N ILE A 236 -8.42 2.18 -17.64
CA ILE A 236 -7.67 3.42 -17.38
C ILE A 236 -7.50 4.32 -18.59
N ALA A 237 -8.12 3.98 -19.70
CA ALA A 237 -8.40 4.96 -20.72
C ALA A 237 -9.53 5.83 -20.17
N ALA A 238 -9.24 7.09 -19.85
CA ALA A 238 -10.32 8.06 -19.70
C ALA A 238 -11.11 8.08 -21.03
N PRO A 239 -12.44 8.35 -21.00
CA PRO A 239 -13.12 8.75 -22.23
C PRO A 239 -12.36 9.94 -22.83
N ALA A 240 -12.20 9.92 -24.15
CA ALA A 240 -11.55 10.98 -24.91
C ALA A 240 -12.16 12.35 -24.63
#